data_AF-A0A9D2L0M8-F1
#
_entry.id   AF-A0A9D2L0M8-F1
#
_cell.length_a   1.000
_cell.length_b   1.000
_cell.length_c   1.000
_cell.angle_alpha   90.00
_cell.angle_beta   90.00
_cell.angle_gamma   90.00
#
_symmetry.space_group_name_H-M   'P 1'
#
loop_
_entity.id
_entity.type
_entity.pdbx_description
1 polymer ?
#
loop_
_entity_poly.entity_id
_entity_poly.type
_entity_poly.pdbx_seq_one_letter_code
_entity_poly.pdbx_strand_id
1 'polypeptide(L)'
;MNTLGQRIAYYRKAANLTQAELAEACSVTAQAVSKWENDLTAPDISLLPKLAELFHITTDELLGAQKQTVAAVDPEAVDPSKMLLRLRVLSGDGDKVNINLPLALAELLLSDGNLNLFSSEKGGDAMKNIDFKQIFALVKQGVVGKLMEVQSADGDVVEIWIE
;
A
#
# COMPACT_ATOMS: atom_id res chain seq x y z
N MET A 1 -3.84 8.48 16.52
CA MET A 1 -2.39 8.23 16.67
C MET A 1 -1.71 8.79 15.46
N ASN A 2 -0.93 9.85 15.58
CA ASN A 2 -0.37 10.53 14.41
C ASN A 2 1.15 10.39 14.28
N THR A 3 1.89 10.13 15.36
CA THR A 3 3.36 10.05 15.31
C THR A 3 3.90 8.63 15.52
N LEU A 4 5.16 8.40 15.10
CA LEU A 4 5.88 7.15 15.34
C LEU A 4 6.01 6.87 16.85
N GLY A 5 6.32 7.88 17.66
CA GLY A 5 6.42 7.76 19.11
C GLY A 5 5.13 7.29 19.76
N GLN A 6 4.00 7.88 19.35
CA GLN A 6 2.67 7.48 19.83
C GLN A 6 2.32 6.04 19.45
N ARG A 7 2.71 5.59 18.25
CA ARG A 7 2.51 4.20 17.81
C ARG A 7 3.38 3.22 18.61
N ILE A 8 4.65 3.54 18.82
CA ILE A 8 5.54 2.74 19.69
C ILE A 8 4.93 2.60 21.10
N ALA A 9 4.48 3.70 21.69
CA ALA A 9 3.85 3.69 23.01
C ALA A 9 2.58 2.84 23.05
N TYR A 10 1.78 2.87 21.98
CA TYR A 10 0.57 2.08 21.85
C TYR A 10 0.87 0.59 21.79
N TYR A 11 1.70 0.16 20.83
CA TYR A 11 1.98 -1.26 20.64
C TYR A 11 2.76 -1.85 21.82
N ARG A 12 3.64 -1.07 22.45
CA ARG A 12 4.27 -1.48 23.71
C ARG A 12 3.23 -1.79 24.80
N LYS A 13 2.25 -0.90 24.99
CA LYS A 13 1.18 -1.10 25.97
C LYS A 13 0.27 -2.27 25.58
N ALA A 14 -0.03 -2.43 24.30
CA ALA A 14 -0.81 -3.56 23.79
C ALA A 14 -0.10 -4.91 24.00
N ALA A 15 1.24 -4.91 23.91
CA ALA A 15 2.09 -6.05 24.23
C ALA A 15 2.34 -6.24 25.75
N ASN A 16 1.72 -5.43 26.61
CA ASN A 16 1.92 -5.42 28.07
C ASN A 16 3.38 -5.24 28.52
N LEU A 17 4.19 -4.54 27.72
CA LEU A 17 5.59 -4.27 28.04
C LEU A 17 5.75 -2.94 28.78
N THR A 18 6.66 -2.88 29.73
CA THR A 18 7.18 -1.64 30.31
C THR A 18 8.20 -0.99 29.37
N GLN A 19 8.50 0.29 29.58
CA GLN A 19 9.57 0.96 28.81
C GLN A 19 10.95 0.30 29.04
N ALA A 20 11.18 -0.29 30.22
CA ALA A 20 12.40 -1.01 30.54
C ALA A 20 12.50 -2.33 29.77
N GLU A 21 11.42 -3.10 29.72
CA GLU A 21 11.38 -4.38 28.97
C GLU A 21 11.51 -4.15 27.46
N LEU A 22 10.86 -3.12 26.90
CA LEU A 22 11.07 -2.74 25.50
C LEU A 22 12.52 -2.34 25.24
N ALA A 23 13.12 -1.58 26.17
CA ALA A 23 14.50 -1.14 26.03
C ALA A 23 15.47 -2.33 26.06
N GLU A 24 15.27 -3.29 26.97
CA GLU A 24 16.04 -4.52 27.05
C GLU A 24 15.91 -5.33 25.76
N ALA A 25 14.67 -5.54 25.28
CA ALA A 25 14.40 -6.24 24.03
C ALA A 25 15.13 -5.58 22.86
N CYS A 26 15.15 -4.25 22.78
CA CYS A 26 15.82 -3.49 21.72
C CYS A 26 17.31 -3.23 21.97
N SER A 27 17.88 -3.67 23.10
CA SER A 27 19.26 -3.38 23.51
C SER A 27 19.60 -1.88 23.57
N VAL A 28 18.65 -1.09 24.08
CA VAL A 28 18.77 0.36 24.30
C VAL A 28 18.46 0.72 25.76
N THR A 29 18.49 2.01 26.10
CA THR A 29 18.11 2.47 27.45
C THR A 29 16.63 2.78 27.53
N ALA A 30 16.02 2.60 28.71
CA ALA A 30 14.63 3.00 28.97
C ALA A 30 14.39 4.50 28.69
N GLN A 31 15.43 5.32 28.89
CA GLN A 31 15.40 6.75 28.54
C GLN A 31 15.28 6.97 27.03
N ALA A 32 15.94 6.15 26.20
CA ALA A 32 15.80 6.21 24.74
C ALA A 32 14.35 5.90 24.32
N VAL A 33 13.77 4.82 24.87
CA VAL A 33 12.36 4.46 24.63
C VAL A 33 11.43 5.60 25.06
N SER A 34 11.63 6.18 26.24
CA SER A 34 10.83 7.32 26.70
C SER A 34 10.94 8.53 25.75
N LYS A 35 12.14 8.82 25.24
CA LYS A 35 12.32 9.89 24.24
C LYS A 35 11.65 9.55 22.91
N TRP A 36 11.62 8.28 22.49
CA TRP A 36 10.86 7.86 21.31
C TRP A 36 9.38 8.09 21.49
N GLU A 37 8.82 7.62 22.61
CA GLU A 37 7.38 7.73 22.89
C GLU A 37 6.88 9.17 23.03
N ASN A 38 7.78 10.10 23.38
CA ASN A 38 7.49 11.54 23.48
C ASN A 38 7.94 12.34 22.25
N ASP A 39 8.26 11.67 21.13
CA ASP A 39 8.66 12.30 19.86
C ASP A 39 9.89 13.22 19.95
N LEU A 40 10.75 13.03 20.97
CA LEU A 40 11.98 13.80 21.17
C LEU A 40 13.13 13.27 20.31
N THR A 41 13.12 11.97 20.02
CA THR A 41 14.08 11.27 19.16
C THR A 41 13.37 10.14 18.44
N ALA A 42 13.96 9.59 17.38
CA ALA A 42 13.44 8.38 16.71
C ALA A 42 14.32 7.15 17.01
N PRO A 43 13.77 5.93 16.96
CA PRO A 43 14.60 4.73 16.91
C PRO A 43 15.46 4.73 15.66
N ASP A 44 16.62 4.08 15.74
CA ASP A 44 17.45 3.84 14.56
C ASP A 44 16.68 3.02 13.52
N ILE A 45 16.95 3.25 12.23
CA ILE A 45 16.31 2.53 11.14
C ILE A 45 16.50 1.00 11.27
N SER A 46 17.64 0.55 11.82
CA SER A 46 17.92 -0.86 12.06
C SER A 46 17.04 -1.49 13.13
N LEU A 47 16.40 -0.70 14.00
CA LEU A 47 15.51 -1.18 15.05
C LEU A 47 14.06 -1.32 14.58
N LEU A 48 13.69 -0.73 13.45
CA LEU A 48 12.31 -0.78 12.95
C LEU A 48 11.81 -2.21 12.66
N PRO A 49 12.59 -3.10 12.00
CA PRO A 49 12.14 -4.48 11.79
C PRO A 49 11.95 -5.23 13.11
N LYS A 50 12.85 -5.00 14.07
CA LYS A 50 12.81 -5.64 15.39
C LYS A 50 11.62 -5.18 16.23
N LEU A 51 11.30 -3.88 16.19
CA LEU A 51 10.11 -3.33 16.83
C LEU A 51 8.83 -3.91 16.21
N ALA A 52 8.78 -4.00 14.88
CA ALA A 52 7.65 -4.57 14.16
C ALA A 52 7.43 -6.05 14.55
N GLU A 53 8.50 -6.85 14.60
CA GLU A 53 8.47 -8.25 15.04
C GLU A 53 7.98 -8.38 16.50
N LEU A 54 8.53 -7.59 17.42
CA LEU A 54 8.16 -7.60 18.84
C LEU A 54 6.69 -7.24 19.06
N PHE A 55 6.16 -6.34 18.24
CA PHE A 55 4.77 -5.89 18.32
C PHE A 55 3.82 -6.73 17.48
N HIS A 56 4.31 -7.73 16.74
CA HIS A 56 3.54 -8.55 15.81
C HIS A 56 2.79 -7.73 14.74
N ILE A 57 3.43 -6.69 14.21
CA ILE A 57 2.91 -5.84 13.13
C ILE A 57 3.91 -5.73 11.99
N THR A 58 3.53 -5.10 10.87
CA THR A 58 4.47 -4.76 9.81
C THR A 58 5.21 -3.45 10.10
N THR A 59 6.37 -3.26 9.48
CA THR A 59 7.09 -1.98 9.55
C THR A 59 6.26 -0.84 8.95
N ASP A 60 5.46 -1.09 7.91
CA ASP A 60 4.51 -0.13 7.35
C ASP A 60 3.51 0.36 8.41
N GLU A 61 2.90 -0.57 9.16
CA GLU A 61 1.95 -0.25 10.21
C GLU A 61 2.62 0.56 11.34
N LEU A 62 3.84 0.17 11.75
CA LEU A 62 4.64 0.90 12.72
C LEU A 62 4.96 2.34 12.25
N LEU A 63 5.31 2.51 10.97
CA LEU A 63 5.61 3.80 10.36
C LEU A 63 4.36 4.62 10.04
N GLY A 64 3.16 4.05 10.21
CA GLY A 64 1.90 4.71 9.88
C GLY A 64 1.66 4.80 8.37
N ALA A 65 2.38 4.01 7.58
CA ALA A 65 2.00 3.73 6.21
C ALA A 65 0.78 2.83 6.26
N GLN A 66 -0.41 3.45 6.24
CA GLN A 66 -1.60 2.70 5.88
C GLN A 66 -1.34 2.12 4.50
N LYS A 67 -1.39 0.78 4.36
CA LYS A 67 -1.67 0.20 3.04
C LYS A 67 -2.88 0.98 2.54
N GLN A 68 -2.73 1.68 1.41
CA GLN A 68 -3.85 2.32 0.71
C GLN A 68 -4.78 1.19 0.26
N THR A 69 -5.54 0.67 1.21
CA THR A 69 -6.59 -0.29 1.00
C THR A 69 -7.75 0.59 0.61
N VAL A 70 -8.18 0.46 -0.63
CA VAL A 70 -9.42 0.97 -1.22
C VAL A 70 -10.19 1.92 -0.28
N ALA A 71 -10.02 3.23 -0.44
CA ALA A 71 -10.76 4.22 0.32
C ALA A 71 -12.13 4.38 -0.33
N ALA A 72 -13.20 4.17 0.45
CA ALA A 72 -14.52 4.64 0.09
C ALA A 72 -14.57 6.14 0.40
N VAL A 73 -14.35 6.97 -0.62
CA VAL A 73 -14.60 8.41 -0.59
C VAL A 73 -16.06 8.69 -0.95
N ASP A 74 -16.55 9.87 -0.57
CA ASP A 74 -17.89 10.30 -0.99
C ASP A 74 -17.97 10.30 -2.53
N PRO A 75 -18.94 9.59 -3.14
CA PRO A 75 -19.10 9.54 -4.59
C PRO A 75 -19.20 10.92 -5.25
N GLU A 76 -19.75 11.92 -4.55
CA GLU A 76 -19.87 13.29 -5.07
C GLU A 76 -18.54 14.05 -5.09
N ALA A 77 -17.57 13.62 -4.27
CA ALA A 77 -16.22 14.18 -4.26
C ALA A 77 -15.29 13.56 -5.32
N VAL A 78 -15.71 12.47 -5.97
CA VAL A 78 -14.97 11.80 -7.04
C VAL A 78 -15.30 12.45 -8.37
N ASP A 79 -14.29 13.06 -9.00
CA ASP A 79 -14.38 13.60 -10.36
C ASP A 79 -13.54 12.71 -11.30
N PRO A 80 -14.15 11.72 -12.00
CA PRO A 80 -13.45 10.81 -12.90
C PRO A 80 -12.62 11.52 -13.97
N SER A 81 -12.94 12.76 -14.33
CA SER A 81 -12.18 13.52 -15.33
C SER A 81 -10.80 13.98 -14.82
N LYS A 82 -10.62 14.06 -13.50
CA LYS A 82 -9.38 14.48 -12.84
C LYS A 82 -8.53 13.32 -12.32
N MET A 83 -9.06 12.10 -12.37
CA MET A 83 -8.37 10.92 -11.86
C MET A 83 -7.41 10.31 -12.87
N LEU A 84 -6.39 9.62 -12.36
CA LEU A 84 -5.40 8.86 -13.10
C LEU A 84 -5.52 7.38 -12.77
N LEU A 85 -5.65 6.56 -13.82
CA LEU A 85 -5.38 5.14 -13.76
C LEU A 85 -3.87 4.92 -13.88
N ARG A 86 -3.32 4.23 -12.89
CA ARG A 86 -1.91 3.85 -12.88
C ARG A 86 -1.82 2.34 -12.84
N LEU A 87 -0.97 1.81 -13.70
CA LEU A 87 -0.72 0.39 -13.78
C LEU A 87 0.78 0.15 -13.78
N ARG A 88 1.23 -0.72 -12.89
CA ARG A 88 2.62 -1.13 -12.76
C ARG A 88 2.71 -2.63 -12.95
N VAL A 89 3.57 -3.07 -13.87
CA VAL A 89 3.97 -4.46 -14.03
C VAL A 89 5.45 -4.56 -13.70
N LEU A 90 5.79 -5.41 -12.73
CA LEU A 90 7.14 -5.82 -12.38
C LEU A 90 7.27 -7.29 -12.76
N SER A 91 8.02 -7.60 -13.81
CA SER A 91 8.25 -8.98 -14.19
C SER A 91 9.36 -9.59 -13.33
N GLY A 92 9.28 -10.90 -13.05
CA GLY A 92 10.31 -11.64 -12.31
C GLY A 92 11.69 -11.56 -12.97
N ASP A 93 11.71 -11.43 -14.30
CA ASP A 93 12.93 -11.26 -15.12
C ASP A 93 13.52 -9.84 -15.07
N GLY A 94 12.90 -8.91 -14.32
CA GLY A 94 13.39 -7.54 -14.11
C GLY A 94 12.77 -6.47 -15.01
N ASP A 95 11.91 -6.85 -15.95
CA ASP A 95 11.19 -5.91 -16.81
C ASP A 95 10.16 -5.08 -16.03
N LYS A 96 10.15 -3.77 -16.25
CA LYS A 96 9.24 -2.83 -15.57
C LYS A 96 8.42 -2.05 -16.58
N VAL A 97 7.10 -2.18 -16.50
CA VAL A 97 6.15 -1.40 -17.28
C VAL A 97 5.35 -0.51 -16.34
N ASN A 98 5.39 0.80 -16.55
CA ASN A 98 4.60 1.77 -15.78
C ASN A 98 3.73 2.56 -16.75
N ILE A 99 2.43 2.55 -16.51
CA ILE A 99 1.43 3.23 -17.32
C ILE A 99 0.71 4.23 -16.42
N ASN A 100 0.57 5.47 -16.90
CA ASN A 100 -0.19 6.51 -16.24
C ASN A 100 -1.14 7.15 -17.25
N LEU A 101 -2.44 6.93 -17.08
CA LEU A 101 -3.47 7.32 -18.02
C LEU A 101 -4.56 8.09 -17.29
N PRO A 102 -5.02 9.25 -17.82
CA PRO A 102 -6.27 9.84 -17.36
C PRO A 102 -7.40 8.82 -17.40
N LEU A 103 -8.21 8.77 -16.33
CA LEU A 103 -9.25 7.76 -16.19
C LEU A 103 -10.28 7.82 -17.32
N ALA A 104 -10.61 9.02 -17.81
CA ALA A 104 -11.47 9.21 -18.97
C ALA A 104 -10.91 8.55 -20.25
N LEU A 105 -9.58 8.56 -20.44
CA LEU A 105 -8.94 7.88 -21.56
C LEU A 105 -8.92 6.36 -21.33
N ALA A 106 -8.68 5.92 -20.10
CA ALA A 106 -8.74 4.50 -19.76
C ALA A 106 -10.15 3.92 -19.99
N GLU A 107 -11.21 4.64 -19.61
CA GLU A 107 -12.60 4.25 -19.86
C GLU A 107 -12.86 4.08 -21.36
N LEU A 108 -12.44 5.04 -22.19
CA LEU A 108 -12.57 4.96 -23.66
C LEU A 108 -11.81 3.78 -24.27
N LEU A 109 -10.58 3.54 -23.81
CA LEU A 109 -9.72 2.49 -24.35
C LEU A 109 -10.19 1.09 -23.95
N LEU A 110 -10.75 0.95 -22.74
CA LEU A 110 -11.21 -0.32 -22.19
C LEU A 110 -12.69 -0.61 -22.50
N SER A 111 -13.52 0.40 -22.79
CA SER A 111 -14.94 0.22 -23.14
C SER A 111 -15.16 -0.52 -24.44
N ASP A 112 -14.26 -0.31 -25.41
CA ASP A 112 -14.36 -0.90 -26.76
C ASP A 112 -13.69 -2.28 -26.86
N GLY A 113 -13.12 -2.80 -25.76
CA GLY A 113 -12.46 -4.11 -25.74
C GLY A 113 -11.23 -4.20 -26.65
N ASN A 114 -10.74 -3.08 -27.17
CA ASN A 114 -9.74 -3.01 -28.23
C ASN A 114 -8.32 -2.72 -27.71
N LEU A 115 -8.11 -2.82 -26.39
CA LEU A 115 -6.82 -2.55 -25.79
C LEU A 115 -6.01 -3.84 -25.60
N ASN A 116 -5.28 -4.23 -26.64
CA ASN A 116 -4.15 -5.14 -26.52
C ASN A 116 -2.93 -4.43 -25.88
N LEU A 117 -3.11 -3.77 -24.72
CA LEU A 117 -2.01 -3.09 -24.01
C LEU A 117 -1.03 -4.08 -23.37
N PHE A 118 -1.50 -5.32 -23.15
CA PHE A 118 -0.80 -6.36 -22.39
C PHE A 118 -0.54 -7.62 -23.21
N SER A 119 -0.40 -7.47 -24.52
CA SER A 119 -0.06 -8.55 -25.46
C SER A 119 1.41 -9.00 -25.36
N SER A 120 2.02 -8.93 -24.17
CA SER A 120 3.19 -9.73 -23.87
C SER A 120 2.71 -11.13 -23.47
N GLU A 121 3.31 -12.16 -24.06
CA GLU A 121 2.98 -13.58 -23.87
C GLU A 121 2.95 -14.05 -22.40
N LYS A 122 3.46 -13.24 -21.45
CA LYS A 122 3.55 -13.54 -20.02
C LYS A 122 2.48 -12.88 -19.12
N GLY A 123 1.76 -11.85 -19.60
CA GLY A 123 0.77 -11.11 -18.79
C GLY A 123 -0.70 -11.37 -19.15
N GLY A 124 -0.95 -12.05 -20.27
CA GLY A 124 -2.27 -12.13 -20.89
C GLY A 124 -3.30 -12.97 -20.14
N ASP A 125 -2.91 -14.03 -19.43
CA ASP A 125 -3.88 -14.97 -18.82
C ASP A 125 -4.46 -14.49 -17.49
N ALA A 126 -3.66 -13.77 -16.68
CA ALA A 126 -4.10 -13.25 -15.39
C ALA A 126 -5.17 -12.13 -15.52
N MET A 127 -5.21 -11.43 -16.66
CA MET A 127 -6.13 -10.30 -16.88
C MET A 127 -7.33 -10.62 -17.78
N LYS A 128 -7.37 -11.78 -18.45
CA LYS A 128 -8.47 -12.17 -19.36
C LYS A 128 -9.84 -12.24 -18.70
N ASN A 129 -9.89 -12.37 -17.37
CA ASN A 129 -11.14 -12.47 -16.60
C ASN A 129 -11.47 -11.19 -15.82
N ILE A 130 -10.76 -10.08 -16.04
CA ILE A 130 -11.02 -8.82 -15.33
C ILE A 130 -12.07 -8.01 -16.08
N ASP A 131 -13.23 -7.84 -15.45
CA ASP A 131 -14.27 -6.93 -15.93
C ASP A 131 -13.96 -5.49 -15.51
N PHE A 132 -13.19 -4.77 -16.33
CA PHE A 132 -12.88 -3.37 -16.09
C PHE A 132 -14.12 -2.50 -15.97
N LYS A 133 -15.28 -2.87 -16.55
CA LYS A 133 -16.52 -2.10 -16.40
C LYS A 133 -16.99 -2.08 -14.94
N GLN A 134 -16.83 -3.19 -14.22
CA GLN A 134 -17.14 -3.26 -12.80
C GLN A 134 -16.15 -2.42 -11.97
N ILE A 135 -14.87 -2.42 -12.34
CA ILE A 135 -13.86 -1.58 -11.70
C ILE A 135 -14.24 -0.10 -11.85
N PHE A 136 -14.60 0.35 -13.05
CA PHE A 136 -15.05 1.73 -13.27
C PHE A 136 -16.35 2.06 -12.54
N ALA A 137 -17.28 1.10 -12.43
CA ALA A 137 -18.51 1.29 -11.67
C ALA A 137 -18.21 1.51 -10.17
N LEU A 138 -17.25 0.79 -9.61
CA LEU A 138 -16.80 0.97 -8.22
C LEU A 138 -16.18 2.35 -8.02
N VAL A 139 -15.34 2.82 -8.94
CA VAL A 139 -14.75 4.17 -8.85
C VAL A 139 -15.82 5.25 -8.84
N LYS A 140 -16.84 5.13 -9.70
CA LYS A 140 -18.00 6.04 -9.71
C LYS A 140 -18.83 5.94 -8.42
N GLN A 141 -18.70 4.87 -7.65
CA GLN A 141 -19.29 4.69 -6.32
C GLN A 141 -18.36 5.16 -5.18
N GLY A 142 -17.28 5.87 -5.50
CA GLY A 142 -16.37 6.41 -4.49
C GLY A 142 -15.22 5.47 -4.12
N VAL A 143 -15.01 4.37 -4.84
CA VAL A 143 -13.98 3.38 -4.51
C VAL A 143 -12.66 3.77 -5.19
N VAL A 144 -11.70 4.32 -4.44
CA VAL A 144 -10.43 4.82 -4.97
C VAL A 144 -9.22 4.22 -4.22
N GLY A 145 -8.02 4.30 -4.80
CA GLY A 145 -6.79 3.74 -4.23
C GLY A 145 -6.33 2.47 -4.95
N LYS A 146 -5.59 1.59 -4.26
CA LYS A 146 -5.07 0.35 -4.84
C LYS A 146 -6.19 -0.68 -4.99
N LEU A 147 -6.61 -0.91 -6.23
CA LEU A 147 -7.80 -1.71 -6.55
C LEU A 147 -7.46 -3.20 -6.72
N MET A 148 -6.28 -3.51 -7.25
CA MET A 148 -5.86 -4.88 -7.43
C MET A 148 -4.34 -5.03 -7.43
N GLU A 149 -3.91 -6.16 -6.87
CA GLU A 149 -2.54 -6.66 -6.89
C GLU A 149 -2.61 -8.14 -7.26
N VAL A 150 -1.90 -8.52 -8.32
CA VAL A 150 -1.83 -9.91 -8.78
C VAL A 150 -0.37 -10.31 -8.81
N GLN A 151 -0.06 -11.45 -8.18
CA GLN A 151 1.25 -12.07 -8.24
C GLN A 151 1.16 -13.39 -9.01
N SER A 152 1.95 -13.53 -10.06
CA SER A 152 2.09 -14.78 -10.82
C SER A 152 3.04 -15.75 -10.13
N ALA A 153 2.93 -17.04 -10.45
CA ALA A 153 3.87 -18.07 -10.01
C ALA A 153 5.30 -17.81 -10.50
N ASP A 154 5.45 -17.09 -11.61
CA ASP A 154 6.74 -16.72 -12.21
C ASP A 154 7.37 -15.47 -11.57
N GLY A 155 6.76 -14.92 -10.51
CA GLY A 155 7.28 -13.76 -9.78
C GLY A 155 6.84 -12.41 -10.35
N ASP A 156 6.03 -12.39 -11.40
CA ASP A 156 5.45 -11.16 -11.94
C ASP A 156 4.45 -10.56 -10.95
N VAL A 157 4.56 -9.26 -10.69
CA VAL A 157 3.63 -8.48 -9.86
C VAL A 157 2.96 -7.41 -10.70
N VAL A 158 1.63 -7.42 -10.74
CA VAL A 158 0.83 -6.39 -11.39
C VAL A 158 0.02 -5.63 -10.35
N GLU A 159 0.20 -4.32 -10.30
CA GLU A 159 -0.52 -3.41 -9.41
C GLU A 159 -1.34 -2.42 -10.23
N ILE A 160 -2.61 -2.21 -9.83
CA ILE A 160 -3.48 -1.18 -10.38
C ILE A 160 -3.98 -0.29 -9.25
N TRP A 161 -3.82 1.02 -9.41
CA TRP A 161 -4.37 2.02 -8.50
C TRP A 161 -5.00 3.18 -9.26
N ILE A 162 -6.01 3.78 -8.62
CA ILE A 162 -6.72 4.96 -9.13
C ILE A 162 -6.62 6.06 -8.09
N GLU A 163 -6.08 7.22 -8.49
CA GLU A 163 -5.87 8.41 -7.66
C GLU A 163 -6.28 9.69 -8.39
#